data_AF-A0A485KRX5-F1
#
_entry.id   AF-A0A485KRX5-F1
#
_cell.length_a   1.000
_cell.length_b   1.000
_cell.length_c   1.000
_cell.angle_alpha   90.00
_cell.angle_beta   90.00
_cell.angle_gamma   90.00
#
_symmetry.space_group_name_H-M   'P 1'
#
loop_
_entity.id
_entity.type
_entity.pdbx_description
1 polymer ?
#
loop_
_entity_poly.entity_id
_entity_poly.type
_entity_poly.pdbx_seq_one_letter_code
_entity_poly.pdbx_strand_id
1 'polypeptide(L)'
;MASGNLTLDEAKAYLKEERMGINLYDHLSEVLLKLLVERPIDATTMFEHLSCTVRQERFKRNTDTPNNAEATADAEAKTVQEGWSKSAISLLKIQTEDGEIAQDTPSGVSDLLDEANMFEWAGIGFSKGETFRLSLALQKLASLNGTTKLRFWGKLLGSGMDYYVAEGELPEAYEPEDAAAEEGTNGLNKNTYWVMKDDGAYQWVKLPHVRRDQIIAARALRRFFHGNLDGKVHGHPPFPGTERNFIRAQIARINSATVLCPAGFFTLSEEGELEVPEEAPEPKTAAELGDPANWVHYTKEINEKYGRSTPMPPNTNDDGEEVPWEGEEFADQLRSIAEDKPGSWRVDRLPSTTSAAVGEMAVARSLTWPGAVSIGVGKKFLNVYVGYGVKAKLGIDHQVQLPRKLAVDFGLSTEGDTNLLKFTNLAEQPDVLVDPSPPEAETEE
;
A
#
# COMPACT_ATOMS: atom_id res chain seq x y z
N MET A 1 4.54 -64.48 -1.69
CA MET A 1 5.30 -64.19 -2.92
C MET A 1 6.39 -63.19 -2.53
N ALA A 2 7.69 -63.42 -2.61
CA ALA A 2 8.51 -64.59 -2.92
C ALA A 2 9.62 -64.64 -1.85
N SER A 3 9.63 -65.69 -1.03
CA SER A 3 10.70 -65.93 -0.05
C SER A 3 11.84 -66.64 -0.77
N GLY A 4 12.68 -65.88 -1.46
CA GLY A 4 14.05 -66.30 -1.69
C GLY A 4 14.72 -66.42 -0.32
N ASN A 5 15.37 -67.54 -0.04
CA ASN A 5 16.12 -67.73 1.21
C ASN A 5 17.27 -66.72 1.26
N LEU A 6 16.99 -65.51 1.75
CA LEU A 6 18.03 -64.56 2.13
C LEU A 6 18.84 -65.24 3.22
N THR A 7 20.12 -65.46 2.96
CA THR A 7 21.03 -65.95 3.98
C THR A 7 21.21 -64.87 5.05
N LEU A 8 21.50 -65.28 6.30
CA LEU A 8 21.72 -64.34 7.41
C LEU A 8 22.82 -63.32 7.07
N ASP A 9 23.82 -63.75 6.30
CA ASP A 9 24.94 -62.92 5.88
C ASP A 9 24.52 -61.87 4.84
N GLU A 10 23.63 -62.21 3.90
CA GLU A 10 23.06 -61.26 2.94
C GLU A 10 22.18 -60.21 3.65
N ALA A 11 21.37 -60.63 4.63
CA ALA A 11 20.56 -59.69 5.43
C ALA A 11 21.43 -58.74 6.26
N LYS A 12 22.51 -59.24 6.86
CA LYS A 12 23.47 -58.42 7.62
C LYS A 12 24.24 -57.47 6.72
N ALA A 13 24.63 -57.89 5.52
CA ALA A 13 25.27 -57.03 4.53
C ALA A 13 24.34 -55.88 4.10
N TYR A 14 23.06 -56.18 3.85
CA TYR A 14 22.06 -55.18 3.50
C TYR A 14 21.85 -54.13 4.61
N LEU A 15 21.72 -54.56 5.87
CA LEU A 15 21.54 -53.63 7.00
C LEU A 15 22.76 -52.75 7.28
N LYS A 16 23.95 -53.19 6.83
CA LYS A 16 25.21 -52.43 6.93
C LYS A 16 25.44 -51.47 5.76
N GLU A 17 24.53 -51.42 4.78
CA GLU A 17 24.57 -50.42 3.72
C GLU A 17 24.46 -49.02 4.33
N GLU A 18 25.45 -48.17 4.06
CA GLU A 18 25.52 -46.83 4.61
C GLU A 18 24.75 -45.86 3.72
N ARG A 19 23.77 -45.17 4.31
CA ARG A 19 23.04 -44.09 3.63
C ARG A 19 23.05 -42.87 4.53
N MET A 20 23.55 -41.75 4.00
CA MET A 20 23.66 -40.49 4.74
C MET A 20 24.50 -40.59 6.03
N GLY A 21 25.60 -41.36 6.00
CA GLY A 21 26.54 -41.48 7.11
C GLY A 21 26.09 -42.40 8.25
N ILE A 22 24.96 -43.11 8.09
CA ILE A 22 24.41 -44.04 9.09
C ILE A 22 24.00 -45.32 8.38
N ASN A 23 24.35 -46.47 8.96
CA ASN A 23 23.79 -47.76 8.56
C ASN A 23 22.71 -48.21 9.57
N LEU A 24 21.74 -48.98 9.09
CA LEU A 24 20.59 -49.42 9.89
C LEU A 24 21.00 -50.45 10.96
N TYR A 25 22.05 -51.23 10.69
CA TYR A 25 22.59 -52.23 11.61
C TYR A 25 23.08 -51.61 12.92
N ASP A 26 23.85 -50.53 12.83
CA ASP A 26 24.40 -49.83 14.00
C ASP A 26 23.31 -49.06 14.74
N HIS A 27 22.36 -48.46 14.02
CA HIS A 27 21.20 -47.80 14.64
C HIS A 27 20.37 -48.78 15.47
N LEU A 28 19.98 -49.92 14.89
CA LEU A 28 19.22 -50.94 15.62
C LEU A 28 20.01 -51.55 16.78
N SER A 29 21.32 -51.73 16.61
CA SER A 29 22.19 -52.22 17.69
C SER A 29 22.22 -51.26 18.88
N GLU A 30 22.30 -49.95 18.64
CA GLU A 30 22.26 -48.95 19.71
C GLU A 30 20.89 -48.83 20.38
N VAL A 31 19.80 -48.92 19.61
CA VAL A 31 18.44 -48.93 20.17
C VAL A 31 18.25 -50.14 21.09
N LEU A 32 18.71 -51.33 20.66
CA LEU A 32 18.67 -52.54 21.48
C LEU A 32 19.55 -52.43 22.73
N LEU A 33 20.75 -51.86 22.61
CA LEU A 33 21.63 -51.60 23.76
C LEU A 33 20.96 -50.65 24.76
N LYS A 34 20.34 -49.57 24.28
CA LYS A 34 19.65 -48.59 25.13
C LYS A 34 18.45 -49.20 25.84
N LEU A 35 17.68 -50.03 25.13
CA LEU A 35 16.55 -50.77 25.70
C LEU A 35 17.00 -51.76 26.78
N LEU A 36 18.14 -52.44 26.59
CA LEU A 36 18.72 -53.36 27.58
C LEU A 36 19.25 -52.64 28.82
N VAL A 37 19.73 -51.39 28.68
CA VAL A 37 20.20 -50.55 29.78
C VAL A 37 19.02 -49.99 30.57
N GLU A 38 18.03 -49.43 29.89
CA GLU A 38 16.90 -48.74 30.56
C GLU A 38 15.84 -49.69 31.11
N ARG A 39 15.75 -50.93 30.58
CA ARG A 39 14.81 -51.98 31.01
C ARG A 39 13.38 -51.47 31.29
N PRO A 40 12.73 -50.83 30.30
CA PRO A 40 11.37 -50.34 30.46
C PRO A 40 10.37 -51.48 30.72
N ILE A 41 9.30 -51.16 31.47
CA ILE A 41 8.23 -52.11 31.82
C ILE A 41 7.50 -52.61 30.55
N ASP A 42 7.30 -51.73 29.57
CA ASP A 42 6.78 -52.07 28.25
C ASP A 42 7.82 -51.76 27.16
N ALA A 43 8.68 -52.74 26.91
CA ALA A 43 9.77 -52.64 25.93
C ALA A 43 9.27 -52.43 24.50
N THR A 44 8.11 -52.98 24.15
CA THR A 44 7.51 -52.88 22.81
C THR A 44 7.08 -51.46 22.50
N THR A 45 6.35 -50.80 23.41
CA THR A 45 5.92 -49.42 23.22
C THR A 45 7.08 -48.44 23.32
N MET A 46 8.06 -48.70 24.18
CA MET A 46 9.23 -47.83 24.35
C MET A 46 10.26 -47.94 23.22
N PHE A 47 10.22 -48.99 22.39
CA PHE A 47 11.16 -49.19 21.30
C PHE A 47 11.14 -48.03 20.28
N GLU A 48 9.96 -47.53 19.91
CA GLU A 48 9.83 -46.41 18.96
C GLU A 48 10.39 -45.10 19.53
N HIS A 49 10.13 -44.86 20.82
CA HIS A 49 10.63 -43.69 21.54
C HIS A 49 12.17 -43.74 21.65
N LEU A 50 12.73 -44.88 22.00
CA LEU A 50 14.18 -45.08 22.10
C LEU A 50 14.87 -44.96 20.73
N SER A 51 14.24 -45.48 19.66
CA SER A 51 14.71 -45.30 18.29
C SER A 51 14.77 -43.82 17.88
N CYS A 52 13.73 -43.06 18.20
CA CYS A 52 13.73 -41.61 17.96
C CYS A 52 14.81 -40.89 18.77
N THR A 53 15.01 -41.29 20.03
CA THR A 53 16.00 -40.69 20.93
C THR A 53 17.43 -40.94 20.43
N VAL A 54 17.77 -42.19 20.05
CA VAL A 54 19.08 -42.52 19.48
C VAL A 54 19.34 -41.73 18.20
N ARG A 55 18.30 -41.54 17.36
CA ARG A 55 18.41 -40.73 16.14
C ARG A 55 18.68 -39.25 16.46
N GLN A 56 18.09 -38.71 17.52
CA GLN A 56 18.32 -37.34 17.98
C GLN A 56 19.71 -37.16 18.60
N GLU A 57 20.19 -38.13 19.39
CA GLU A 57 21.52 -38.09 20.00
C GLU A 57 22.64 -38.21 18.96
N ARG A 58 22.40 -38.98 17.89
CA ARG A 58 23.30 -39.08 16.74
C ARG A 58 23.26 -37.84 15.83
N PHE A 59 22.23 -37.00 15.93
CA PHE A 59 22.15 -35.76 15.16
C PHE A 59 23.19 -34.77 15.69
N LYS A 60 24.36 -34.77 15.05
CA LYS A 60 25.33 -33.69 15.18
C LYS A 60 24.87 -32.58 14.25
N ARG A 61 24.40 -31.45 14.81
CA ARG A 61 24.35 -30.20 14.04
C ARG A 61 25.77 -29.97 13.55
N ASN A 62 25.97 -29.94 12.24
CA ASN A 62 27.29 -29.70 11.68
C ASN A 62 27.73 -28.29 12.10
N THR A 63 28.48 -28.18 13.20
CA THR A 63 29.11 -26.93 13.64
C THR A 63 30.35 -26.62 12.81
N ASP A 64 30.87 -27.65 12.13
CA ASP A 64 31.96 -27.59 11.16
C ASP A 64 31.39 -27.55 9.74
N THR A 65 30.45 -26.63 9.48
CA THR A 65 30.52 -25.97 8.17
C THR A 65 31.92 -25.34 8.13
N PRO A 66 32.82 -25.70 7.19
CA PRO A 66 34.03 -24.94 7.05
C PRO A 66 33.60 -23.49 6.90
N ASN A 67 34.16 -22.63 7.75
CA ASN A 67 33.94 -21.18 7.77
C ASN A 67 34.39 -20.50 6.46
N ASN A 68 34.51 -21.25 5.35
CA ASN A 68 35.11 -20.87 4.10
C ASN A 68 34.80 -21.82 2.92
N ALA A 69 33.63 -22.46 2.88
CA ALA A 69 33.10 -22.85 1.58
C ALA A 69 32.33 -21.64 1.07
N GLU A 70 33.01 -20.76 0.33
CA GLU A 70 32.39 -19.65 -0.40
C GLU A 70 31.36 -20.24 -1.39
N ALA A 71 30.15 -20.51 -0.90
CA ALA A 71 29.02 -20.64 -1.79
C ALA A 71 28.85 -19.26 -2.42
N THR A 72 28.62 -19.18 -3.74
CA THR A 72 28.39 -17.91 -4.43
C THR A 72 27.25 -17.09 -3.80
N ALA A 73 26.29 -17.78 -3.15
CA ALA A 73 25.25 -17.17 -2.31
C ALA A 73 25.79 -16.37 -1.11
N ASP A 74 26.92 -16.79 -0.52
CA ASP A 74 27.55 -16.10 0.62
C ASP A 74 28.25 -14.81 0.18
N ALA A 75 28.81 -14.76 -1.03
CA ALA A 75 29.45 -13.56 -1.57
C ALA A 75 28.44 -12.44 -1.90
N GLU A 76 27.31 -12.82 -2.51
CA GLU A 76 26.21 -11.88 -2.78
C GLU A 76 25.59 -11.38 -1.47
N ALA A 77 25.29 -12.29 -0.53
CA ALA A 77 24.76 -11.93 0.79
C ALA A 77 25.69 -11.00 1.56
N LYS A 78 27.01 -11.27 1.54
CA LYS A 78 28.02 -10.41 2.17
C LYS A 78 28.06 -9.03 1.53
N THR A 79 27.99 -8.95 0.20
CA THR A 79 27.95 -7.66 -0.52
C THR A 79 26.73 -6.83 -0.13
N VAL A 80 25.55 -7.47 -0.05
CA VAL A 80 24.31 -6.81 0.42
C VAL A 80 24.45 -6.36 1.88
N GLN A 81 24.99 -7.20 2.76
CA GLN A 81 25.20 -6.87 4.16
C GLN A 81 26.20 -5.71 4.35
N GLU A 82 27.28 -5.68 3.58
CA GLU A 82 28.24 -4.58 3.58
C GLU A 82 27.59 -3.28 3.06
N GLY A 83 26.78 -3.37 2.01
CA GLY A 83 26.01 -2.24 1.47
C GLY A 83 25.03 -1.66 2.51
N TRP A 84 24.29 -2.53 3.18
CA TRP A 84 23.41 -2.15 4.29
C TRP A 84 24.20 -1.49 5.43
N SER A 85 25.32 -2.07 5.84
CA SER A 85 26.15 -1.57 6.94
C SER A 85 26.70 -0.18 6.62
N LYS A 86 27.20 0.03 5.39
CA LYS A 86 27.67 1.35 4.92
C LYS A 86 26.53 2.38 4.93
N SER A 87 25.36 2.01 4.43
CA SER A 87 24.19 2.90 4.39
C SER A 87 23.72 3.27 5.80
N ALA A 88 23.60 2.30 6.70
CA ALA A 88 23.21 2.51 8.09
C ALA A 88 24.24 3.38 8.85
N ILE A 89 25.54 3.14 8.67
CA ILE A 89 26.60 3.98 9.25
C ILE A 89 26.56 5.40 8.68
N SER A 90 26.23 5.57 7.39
CA SER A 90 26.12 6.89 6.77
C SER A 90 24.98 7.72 7.37
N LEU A 91 23.89 7.09 7.83
CA LEU A 91 22.81 7.79 8.53
C LEU A 91 23.23 8.32 9.90
N LEU A 92 24.10 7.59 10.61
CA LEU A 92 24.67 8.03 11.89
C LEU A 92 25.66 9.19 11.72
N LYS A 93 26.21 9.35 10.51
CA LYS A 93 27.18 10.37 10.14
C LYS A 93 26.51 11.36 9.17
N ILE A 94 25.62 12.22 9.65
CA ILE A 94 25.07 13.30 8.82
C ILE A 94 26.22 14.27 8.51
N GLN A 95 26.89 14.07 7.37
CA GLN A 95 27.93 14.98 6.88
C GLN A 95 27.25 16.18 6.22
N THR A 96 27.42 17.36 6.81
CA THR A 96 27.39 18.64 6.08
C THR A 96 28.84 19.07 5.85
N GLU A 97 29.08 19.95 4.88
CA GLU A 97 30.43 20.33 4.42
C GLU A 97 31.35 20.91 5.53
N ASP A 98 30.81 21.27 6.70
CA ASP A 98 31.53 21.96 7.79
C ASP A 98 31.62 21.19 9.14
N GLY A 99 31.86 19.88 9.09
CA GLY A 99 32.31 19.12 10.27
C GLY A 99 31.23 18.67 11.25
N GLU A 100 31.62 17.76 12.15
CA GLU A 100 30.73 17.05 13.08
C GLU A 100 30.07 18.00 14.09
N ILE A 101 28.81 18.33 13.84
CA ILE A 101 27.90 18.87 14.85
C ILE A 101 26.65 18.01 14.81
N ALA A 102 26.22 17.53 15.98
CA ALA A 102 24.90 16.93 16.15
C ALA A 102 23.85 17.94 15.63
N GLN A 103 23.22 17.65 14.49
CA GLN A 103 22.20 18.54 13.96
C GLN A 103 21.03 18.56 14.93
N ASP A 104 20.67 19.76 15.40
CA ASP A 104 19.32 20.02 15.88
C ASP A 104 18.34 19.53 14.82
N THR A 105 17.29 18.82 15.25
CA THR A 105 16.29 18.26 14.35
C THR A 105 15.76 19.39 13.46
N PRO A 106 15.80 19.25 12.11
CA PRO A 106 15.33 20.29 11.22
C PRO A 106 13.91 20.71 11.62
N SER A 107 13.67 22.03 11.69
CA SER A 107 12.38 22.56 12.10
C SER A 107 11.27 22.01 11.18
N GLY A 108 10.15 21.58 11.76
CA GLY A 108 9.01 21.05 11.02
C GLY A 108 9.01 19.53 10.74
N VAL A 109 10.07 18.81 11.10
CA VAL A 109 10.08 17.34 11.06
C VAL A 109 9.39 16.79 12.31
N SER A 110 8.42 15.89 12.11
CA SER A 110 7.68 15.24 13.18
C SER A 110 8.57 14.27 13.96
N ASP A 111 8.39 14.18 15.28
CA ASP A 111 9.18 13.30 16.15
C ASP A 111 8.68 11.86 16.05
N LEU A 112 9.20 11.13 15.07
CA LEU A 112 8.84 9.72 14.84
C LEU A 112 9.13 8.82 16.06
N LEU A 113 10.09 9.16 16.91
CA LEU A 113 10.41 8.34 18.08
C LEU A 113 9.33 8.47 19.16
N ASP A 114 8.81 9.68 19.37
CA ASP A 114 7.65 9.92 20.24
C ASP A 114 6.38 9.29 19.65
N GLU A 115 6.14 9.49 18.35
CA GLU A 115 4.98 8.94 17.64
C GLU A 115 4.96 7.40 17.65
N ALA A 116 6.13 6.75 17.53
CA ALA A 116 6.23 5.30 17.57
C ALA A 116 5.71 4.69 18.87
N ASN A 117 5.88 5.37 20.02
CA ASN A 117 5.31 4.90 21.29
C ASN A 117 3.77 4.86 21.24
N MET A 118 3.15 5.80 20.52
CA MET A 118 1.70 5.83 20.33
C MET A 118 1.24 4.80 19.31
N PHE A 119 2.01 4.61 18.23
CA PHE A 119 1.76 3.55 17.24
C PHE A 119 1.76 2.16 17.89
N GLU A 120 2.67 1.89 18.84
CA GLU A 120 2.74 0.61 19.54
C GLU A 120 1.42 0.27 20.25
N TRP A 121 0.76 1.26 20.88
CA TRP A 121 -0.57 1.08 21.47
C TRP A 121 -1.63 0.78 20.43
N ALA A 122 -1.54 1.40 19.25
CA ALA A 122 -2.36 1.05 18.10
C ALA A 122 -2.03 -0.34 17.51
N GLY A 123 -1.03 -1.05 18.02
CA GLY A 123 -0.61 -2.37 17.51
C GLY A 123 0.23 -2.27 16.24
N ILE A 124 0.82 -1.10 15.97
CA ILE A 124 1.73 -0.85 14.85
C ILE A 124 3.10 -0.56 15.46
N GLY A 125 4.08 -1.40 15.18
CA GLY A 125 5.44 -1.22 15.71
C GLY A 125 6.48 -1.66 14.71
N PHE A 126 7.56 -0.88 14.65
CA PHE A 126 8.80 -1.25 13.97
C PHE A 126 9.86 -1.56 15.02
N SER A 127 10.96 -2.21 14.62
CA SER A 127 12.05 -2.42 15.58
C SER A 127 12.64 -1.07 16.02
N LYS A 128 13.01 -0.92 17.30
CA LYS A 128 13.56 0.37 17.81
C LYS A 128 14.74 0.88 16.97
N GLY A 129 15.61 -0.03 16.52
CA GLY A 129 16.73 0.33 15.66
C GLY A 129 16.30 0.78 14.26
N GLU A 130 15.25 0.18 13.70
CA GLU A 130 14.65 0.59 12.43
C GLU A 130 13.98 1.95 12.55
N THR A 131 13.12 2.17 13.56
CA THR A 131 12.49 3.48 13.81
C THR A 131 13.53 4.58 13.94
N PHE A 132 14.63 4.33 14.64
CA PHE A 132 15.72 5.31 14.77
C PHE A 132 16.42 5.60 13.43
N ARG A 133 16.66 4.60 12.59
CA ARG A 133 17.22 4.83 11.25
C ARG A 133 16.22 5.54 10.34
N LEU A 134 14.92 5.24 10.45
CA LEU A 134 13.86 5.94 9.74
C LEU A 134 13.79 7.41 10.15
N SER A 135 13.89 7.73 11.45
CA SER A 135 13.87 9.12 11.93
C SER A 135 15.08 9.91 11.39
N LEU A 136 16.28 9.33 11.39
CA LEU A 136 17.45 9.94 10.77
C LEU A 136 17.31 10.11 9.26
N ALA A 137 16.74 9.12 8.57
CA ALA A 137 16.47 9.22 7.13
C ALA A 137 15.45 10.30 6.78
N LEU A 138 14.45 10.54 7.64
CA LEU A 138 13.47 11.63 7.49
C LEU A 138 14.12 13.00 7.73
N GLN A 139 14.95 13.13 8.76
CA GLN A 139 15.70 14.38 9.01
C GLN A 139 16.60 14.73 7.82
N LYS A 140 17.33 13.73 7.29
CA LYS A 140 18.13 13.89 6.08
C LYS A 140 17.28 14.32 4.88
N LEU A 141 16.10 13.71 4.70
CA LEU A 141 15.17 14.08 3.62
C LEU A 141 14.71 15.53 3.72
N ALA A 142 14.35 15.98 4.93
CA ALA A 142 13.91 17.33 5.21
C ALA A 142 14.99 18.35 4.87
N SER A 143 16.22 18.12 5.33
CA SER A 143 17.36 18.99 5.03
C SER A 143 17.69 19.06 3.53
N LEU A 144 17.57 17.94 2.80
CA LEU A 144 17.86 17.87 1.36
C LEU A 144 16.84 18.60 0.49
N ASN A 145 15.57 18.62 0.90
CA ASN A 145 14.48 19.18 0.10
C ASN A 145 13.93 20.50 0.64
N GLY A 146 14.43 20.97 1.79
CA GLY A 146 13.97 22.21 2.42
C GLY A 146 12.49 22.18 2.82
N THR A 147 12.00 21.05 3.31
CA THR A 147 10.56 20.87 3.64
C THR A 147 10.14 21.76 4.82
N THR A 148 8.95 22.36 4.76
CA THR A 148 8.39 23.17 5.86
C THR A 148 7.78 22.29 6.95
N LYS A 149 7.12 21.20 6.55
CA LYS A 149 6.58 20.17 7.42
C LYS A 149 6.90 18.81 6.82
N LEU A 150 7.32 17.86 7.64
CA LEU A 150 7.56 16.49 7.21
C LEU A 150 7.08 15.52 8.29
N ARG A 151 6.30 14.52 7.88
CA ARG A 151 5.85 13.44 8.76
C ARG A 151 6.05 12.08 8.12
N PHE A 152 6.15 11.06 8.96
CA PHE A 152 6.05 9.68 8.52
C PHE A 152 4.57 9.38 8.19
N TRP A 153 4.29 9.00 6.95
CA TRP A 153 2.93 8.66 6.53
C TRP A 153 2.57 7.22 6.88
N GLY A 154 3.54 6.30 6.72
CA GLY A 154 3.29 4.88 6.94
C GLY A 154 4.16 3.95 6.10
N LYS A 155 3.71 2.70 5.98
CA LYS A 155 4.37 1.63 5.22
C LYS A 155 3.36 0.92 4.30
N LEU A 156 3.71 0.82 3.03
CA LEU A 156 2.96 0.06 2.02
C LEU A 156 3.62 -1.30 1.84
N LEU A 157 2.86 -2.36 2.10
CA LEU A 157 3.33 -3.74 1.99
C LEU A 157 3.19 -4.24 0.54
N GLY A 158 4.26 -4.82 0.01
CA GLY A 158 4.32 -5.35 -1.34
C GLY A 158 4.48 -6.87 -1.39
N SER A 159 4.33 -7.44 -2.58
CA SER A 159 4.63 -8.86 -2.83
C SER A 159 6.13 -9.12 -3.04
N GLY A 160 6.88 -8.10 -3.47
CA GLY A 160 8.33 -8.19 -3.71
C GLY A 160 9.12 -7.35 -2.71
N MET A 161 8.78 -6.08 -2.54
CA MET A 161 9.39 -5.17 -1.56
C MET A 161 8.34 -4.24 -0.96
N ASP A 162 8.57 -3.86 0.29
CA ASP A 162 7.77 -2.86 0.99
C ASP A 162 8.31 -1.45 0.76
N TYR A 163 7.44 -0.45 0.98
CA TYR A 163 7.78 0.96 0.86
C TYR A 163 7.44 1.72 2.14
N TYR A 164 8.41 2.44 2.69
CA TYR A 164 8.14 3.51 3.64
C TYR A 164 7.70 4.76 2.87
N VAL A 165 6.77 5.51 3.44
CA VAL A 165 6.23 6.72 2.82
C VAL A 165 6.41 7.89 3.78
N ALA A 166 6.93 8.99 3.25
CA ALA A 166 6.99 10.28 3.92
C ALA A 166 6.04 11.25 3.21
N GLU A 167 5.39 12.10 3.98
CA GLU A 167 4.51 13.16 3.50
C GLU A 167 5.03 14.49 4.03
N GLY A 168 5.16 15.47 3.14
CA GLY A 168 5.65 16.78 3.53
C GLY A 168 5.20 17.91 2.62
N GLU A 169 5.36 19.11 3.13
CA GLU A 169 5.01 20.36 2.47
C GLU A 169 6.32 21.06 2.05
N LEU A 170 6.35 21.57 0.82
CA LEU A 170 7.47 22.33 0.29
C LEU A 170 7.17 23.83 0.41
N PRO A 171 8.20 24.69 0.52
CA PRO A 171 7.99 26.14 0.59
C PRO A 171 7.32 26.71 -0.67
N GLU A 172 7.61 26.10 -1.82
CA GLU A 172 7.01 26.47 -3.11
C GLU A 172 5.72 25.68 -3.32
N ALA A 173 4.62 26.42 -3.50
CA ALA A 173 3.31 25.86 -3.82
C ALA A 173 3.34 25.20 -5.21
N TYR A 174 2.76 24.01 -5.32
CA TYR A 174 2.65 23.34 -6.61
C TYR A 174 1.48 23.92 -7.42
N GLU A 175 1.79 24.42 -8.61
CA GLU A 175 0.81 24.86 -9.61
C GLU A 175 0.76 23.88 -10.78
N PRO A 176 -0.40 23.25 -11.07
CA PRO A 176 -0.52 22.31 -12.17
C PRO A 176 -0.53 23.03 -13.52
N GLU A 177 0.22 22.49 -14.50
CA GLU A 177 0.19 22.98 -15.88
C GLU A 177 -1.19 22.79 -16.54
N ASP A 178 -1.88 21.72 -16.17
CA ASP A 178 -3.23 21.38 -16.65
C ASP A 178 -4.17 21.18 -15.43
N ALA A 179 -4.85 22.26 -15.05
CA ALA A 179 -5.80 22.28 -13.94
C ALA A 179 -7.03 21.36 -14.14
N ALA A 180 -7.30 20.90 -15.36
CA ALA A 180 -8.38 19.94 -15.64
C ALA A 180 -7.93 18.50 -15.35
N ALA A 181 -6.64 18.20 -15.54
CA ALA A 181 -6.07 16.88 -15.28
C ALA A 181 -5.50 16.71 -13.86
N GLU A 182 -4.95 17.78 -13.28
CA GLU A 182 -4.24 17.77 -12.00
C GLU A 182 -4.81 18.84 -11.06
N GLU A 183 -4.92 18.49 -9.78
CA GLU A 183 -5.28 19.45 -8.74
C GLU A 183 -4.01 20.12 -8.20
N GLY A 184 -4.10 21.37 -7.77
CA GLY A 184 -3.00 22.08 -7.10
C GLY A 184 -2.97 21.87 -5.59
N THR A 185 -2.51 22.90 -4.87
CA THR A 185 -2.39 22.92 -3.41
C THR A 185 -3.71 22.81 -2.65
N ASN A 186 -4.83 23.18 -3.28
CA ASN A 186 -6.16 23.12 -2.65
C ASN A 186 -6.86 21.76 -2.78
N GLY A 187 -6.19 20.79 -3.43
CA GLY A 187 -6.72 19.46 -3.67
C GLY A 187 -5.71 18.36 -3.38
N LEU A 188 -5.71 17.31 -4.21
CA LEU A 188 -4.94 16.09 -3.95
C LEU A 188 -3.42 16.26 -3.96
N ASN A 189 -2.89 17.34 -4.53
CA ASN A 189 -1.46 17.62 -4.60
C ASN A 189 -0.99 18.69 -3.59
N LYS A 190 -1.76 18.94 -2.52
CA LYS A 190 -1.34 19.77 -1.38
C LYS A 190 0.04 19.39 -0.83
N ASN A 191 0.23 18.09 -0.58
CA ASN A 191 1.46 17.57 -0.02
C ASN A 191 2.28 16.84 -1.07
N THR A 192 3.60 16.92 -0.93
CA THR A 192 4.56 16.10 -1.66
C THR A 192 4.80 14.80 -0.90
N TYR A 193 4.95 13.70 -1.63
CA TYR A 193 5.20 12.39 -1.06
C TYR A 193 6.52 11.83 -1.56
N TRP A 194 7.24 11.15 -0.67
CA TRP A 194 8.44 10.41 -0.98
C TRP A 194 8.27 8.97 -0.55
N VAL A 195 8.85 8.07 -1.32
CA VAL A 195 8.87 6.63 -1.02
C VAL A 195 10.29 6.15 -0.89
N MET A 196 10.52 5.23 0.03
CA MET A 196 11.79 4.59 0.26
C MET A 196 11.56 3.08 0.32
N LYS A 197 12.33 2.32 -0.45
CA LYS A 197 12.25 0.86 -0.41
C LYS A 197 12.81 0.35 0.92
N ASP A 198 12.23 -0.73 1.42
CA ASP A 198 12.75 -1.46 2.57
C ASP A 198 13.92 -2.38 2.18
N ASP A 199 14.89 -1.86 1.43
CA ASP A 199 16.12 -2.56 1.02
C ASP A 199 17.34 -2.18 1.88
N GLY A 200 17.13 -1.24 2.82
CA GLY A 200 18.17 -0.72 3.71
C GLY A 200 19.19 0.21 3.05
N ALA A 201 18.94 0.68 1.83
CA ALA A 201 19.72 1.75 1.21
C ALA A 201 19.36 3.14 1.74
N TYR A 202 18.19 3.27 2.39
CA TYR A 202 17.65 4.51 2.95
C TYR A 202 17.58 5.67 1.94
N GLN A 203 17.22 5.35 0.70
CA GLN A 203 17.12 6.32 -0.39
C GLN A 203 15.66 6.67 -0.69
N TRP A 204 15.32 7.93 -0.46
CA TRP A 204 14.02 8.48 -0.78
C TRP A 204 13.90 8.85 -2.25
N VAL A 205 12.77 8.50 -2.85
CA VAL A 205 12.39 8.84 -4.21
C VAL A 205 11.12 9.69 -4.15
N LYS A 206 11.17 10.91 -4.69
CA LYS A 206 10.00 11.79 -4.80
C LYS A 206 8.97 11.16 -5.75
N LEU A 207 7.72 11.06 -5.30
CA LEU A 207 6.61 10.63 -6.14
C LEU A 207 6.14 11.78 -7.04
N PRO A 208 5.67 11.47 -8.27
CA PRO A 208 5.04 12.47 -9.12
C PRO A 208 3.74 12.98 -8.51
N HIS A 209 3.26 14.13 -8.99
CA HIS A 209 1.91 14.61 -8.70
C HIS A 209 0.86 13.68 -9.31
N VAL A 210 -0.31 13.62 -8.67
CA VAL A 210 -1.38 12.71 -9.05
C VAL A 210 -2.31 13.35 -10.06
N ARG A 211 -2.69 12.59 -11.09
CA ARG A 211 -3.67 12.97 -12.09
C ARG A 211 -5.02 12.29 -11.81
N ARG A 212 -6.10 12.92 -12.26
CA ARG A 212 -7.46 12.40 -12.08
C ARG A 212 -7.71 11.04 -12.76
N ASP A 213 -7.12 10.83 -13.93
CA ASP A 213 -7.24 9.57 -14.69
C ASP A 213 -6.55 8.41 -13.97
N GLN A 214 -5.44 8.67 -13.29
CA GLN A 214 -4.75 7.73 -12.41
C GLN A 214 -5.63 7.34 -11.21
N ILE A 215 -6.32 8.29 -10.58
CA ILE A 215 -7.25 8.00 -9.48
C ILE A 215 -8.41 7.11 -9.95
N ILE A 216 -9.02 7.44 -11.09
CA ILE A 216 -10.14 6.68 -11.67
C ILE A 216 -9.68 5.26 -12.03
N ALA A 217 -8.55 5.12 -12.72
CA ALA A 217 -8.00 3.82 -13.06
C ALA A 217 -7.65 3.00 -11.81
N ALA A 218 -7.03 3.62 -10.80
CA ALA A 218 -6.66 2.96 -9.55
C ALA A 218 -7.88 2.43 -8.79
N ARG A 219 -9.03 3.11 -8.83
CA ARG A 219 -10.29 2.63 -8.22
C ARG A 219 -10.81 1.35 -8.84
N ALA A 220 -10.63 1.20 -10.15
CA ALA A 220 -11.03 0.00 -10.87
C ALA A 220 -10.08 -1.18 -10.61
N LEU A 221 -8.84 -0.91 -10.22
CA LEU A 221 -7.79 -1.90 -10.03
C LEU A 221 -7.76 -2.44 -8.59
N ARG A 222 -7.41 -3.72 -8.48
CA ARG A 222 -7.11 -4.41 -7.21
C ARG A 222 -5.81 -5.16 -7.34
N ARG A 223 -4.69 -4.51 -6.99
CA ARG A 223 -3.33 -5.01 -7.17
C ARG A 223 -2.49 -4.77 -5.93
N PHE A 224 -1.59 -5.71 -5.64
CA PHE A 224 -0.50 -5.53 -4.69
C PHE A 224 0.66 -4.80 -5.36
N PHE A 225 1.45 -4.09 -4.57
CA PHE A 225 2.70 -3.47 -5.02
C PHE A 225 3.76 -4.54 -5.29
N HIS A 226 4.59 -4.36 -6.30
CA HIS A 226 5.57 -5.35 -6.72
C HIS A 226 6.97 -5.03 -6.17
N GLY A 227 7.27 -3.78 -5.86
CA GLY A 227 8.61 -3.36 -5.43
C GLY A 227 9.45 -2.71 -6.53
N ASN A 228 8.87 -2.45 -7.71
CA ASN A 228 9.54 -1.79 -8.83
C ASN A 228 8.85 -0.47 -9.20
N LEU A 229 9.37 0.66 -8.72
CA LEU A 229 8.79 1.99 -8.94
C LEU A 229 8.58 2.36 -10.42
N ASP A 230 9.41 1.82 -11.31
CA ASP A 230 9.34 2.07 -12.76
C ASP A 230 8.64 0.93 -13.51
N GLY A 231 8.15 -0.08 -12.78
CA GLY A 231 7.38 -1.19 -13.31
C GLY A 231 6.01 -0.77 -13.81
N LYS A 232 5.51 -1.49 -14.82
CA LYS A 232 4.16 -1.30 -15.35
C LYS A 232 3.13 -1.89 -14.39
N VAL A 233 2.04 -1.18 -14.18
CA VAL A 233 0.90 -1.67 -13.38
C VAL A 233 -0.04 -2.44 -14.31
N HIS A 234 -0.10 -3.75 -14.12
CA HIS A 234 -0.92 -4.64 -14.93
C HIS A 234 -2.38 -4.62 -14.49
N GLY A 235 -3.32 -4.53 -15.44
CA GLY A 235 -4.75 -4.64 -15.14
C GLY A 235 -5.63 -4.13 -16.27
N HIS A 236 -6.94 -4.30 -16.08
CA HIS A 236 -7.98 -3.71 -16.91
C HIS A 236 -8.93 -2.92 -16.01
N PRO A 237 -9.13 -1.62 -16.25
CA PRO A 237 -8.54 -0.81 -17.33
C PRO A 237 -7.01 -0.64 -17.17
N PRO A 238 -6.28 -0.35 -18.26
CA PRO A 238 -4.85 -0.10 -18.19
C PRO A 238 -4.58 1.14 -17.34
N PHE A 239 -3.60 1.04 -16.44
CA PHE A 239 -3.23 2.15 -15.57
C PHE A 239 -2.34 3.17 -16.33
N PRO A 240 -2.66 4.47 -16.31
CA PRO A 240 -1.87 5.51 -16.98
C PRO A 240 -0.65 5.91 -16.14
N GLY A 241 0.37 5.06 -16.12
CA GLY A 241 1.64 5.32 -15.44
C GLY A 241 2.35 4.06 -14.98
N THR A 242 3.39 4.24 -14.18
CA THR A 242 4.16 3.17 -13.54
C THR A 242 3.75 2.98 -12.09
N GLU A 243 4.42 2.07 -11.37
CA GLU A 243 4.13 1.77 -9.96
C GLU A 243 4.25 3.01 -9.06
N ARG A 244 5.19 3.95 -9.32
CA ARG A 244 5.27 5.23 -8.59
C ARG A 244 3.98 6.05 -8.70
N ASN A 245 3.35 6.11 -9.87
CA ASN A 245 2.08 6.81 -10.07
C ASN A 245 0.93 6.06 -9.39
N PHE A 246 0.97 4.72 -9.39
CA PHE A 246 -0.05 3.90 -8.72
C PHE A 246 0.02 4.04 -7.20
N ILE A 247 1.22 3.99 -6.62
CA ILE A 247 1.44 4.26 -5.20
C ILE A 247 0.90 5.65 -4.83
N ARG A 248 1.26 6.68 -5.61
CA ARG A 248 0.77 8.04 -5.41
C ARG A 248 -0.76 8.12 -5.43
N ALA A 249 -1.41 7.45 -6.38
CA ALA A 249 -2.87 7.39 -6.49
C ALA A 249 -3.50 6.65 -5.30
N GLN A 250 -2.89 5.56 -4.82
CA GLN A 250 -3.36 4.85 -3.63
C GLN A 250 -3.23 5.69 -2.37
N ILE A 251 -2.13 6.42 -2.18
CA ILE A 251 -1.93 7.34 -1.06
C ILE A 251 -3.03 8.40 -1.05
N ALA A 252 -3.33 9.04 -2.20
CA ALA A 252 -4.40 10.02 -2.30
C ALA A 252 -5.76 9.45 -1.86
N ARG A 253 -6.09 8.24 -2.34
CA ARG A 253 -7.35 7.55 -1.99
C ARG A 253 -7.43 7.19 -0.51
N ILE A 254 -6.34 6.73 0.08
CA ILE A 254 -6.27 6.40 1.51
C ILE A 254 -6.43 7.68 2.32
N ASN A 255 -5.69 8.74 1.98
CA ASN A 255 -5.75 10.01 2.70
C ASN A 255 -7.13 10.65 2.68
N SER A 256 -7.79 10.66 1.52
CA SER A 256 -9.14 11.22 1.38
C SER A 256 -10.22 10.49 2.19
N ALA A 257 -9.93 9.28 2.70
CA ALA A 257 -10.92 8.41 3.32
C ALA A 257 -10.58 8.01 4.76
N THR A 258 -9.37 8.31 5.25
CA THR A 258 -8.89 7.73 6.52
C THR A 258 -8.14 8.70 7.44
N VAL A 259 -7.94 9.94 6.99
CA VAL A 259 -7.16 10.92 7.75
C VAL A 259 -8.12 11.74 8.63
N LEU A 260 -8.05 11.49 9.94
CA LEU A 260 -9.00 11.99 10.92
C LEU A 260 -8.35 12.92 11.95
N CYS A 261 -9.17 13.81 12.51
CA CYS A 261 -8.83 14.56 13.72
C CYS A 261 -10.02 14.58 14.69
N PRO A 262 -9.78 14.90 15.98
CA PRO A 262 -10.84 15.20 16.93
C PRO A 262 -11.73 16.35 16.43
N ALA A 263 -13.05 16.17 16.52
CA ALA A 263 -14.00 17.21 16.14
C ALA A 263 -13.76 18.51 16.93
N GLY A 264 -13.74 19.64 16.23
CA GLY A 264 -13.42 20.95 16.77
C GLY A 264 -11.94 21.33 16.71
N PHE A 265 -11.02 20.40 16.38
CA PHE A 265 -9.59 20.71 16.27
C PHE A 265 -9.30 21.73 15.16
N PHE A 266 -10.01 21.63 14.04
CA PHE A 266 -9.99 22.60 12.95
C PHE A 266 -11.35 23.25 12.78
N THR A 267 -11.35 24.48 12.28
CA THR A 267 -12.53 25.21 11.79
C THR A 267 -12.31 25.62 10.34
N LEU A 268 -13.41 25.86 9.62
CA LEU A 268 -13.34 26.38 8.26
C LEU A 268 -13.30 27.91 8.30
N SER A 269 -12.37 28.49 7.56
CA SER A 269 -12.34 29.93 7.29
C SER A 269 -13.48 30.34 6.35
N GLU A 270 -13.68 31.64 6.15
CA GLU A 270 -14.65 32.16 5.17
C GLU A 270 -14.34 31.71 3.73
N GLU A 271 -13.06 31.39 3.46
CA GLU A 271 -12.58 30.89 2.17
C GLU A 271 -12.61 29.35 2.07
N GLY A 272 -13.09 28.66 3.12
CA GLY A 272 -13.22 27.20 3.16
C GLY A 272 -11.90 26.46 3.38
N GLU A 273 -10.89 27.15 3.92
CA GLU A 273 -9.61 26.57 4.34
C GLU A 273 -9.67 26.12 5.80
N LEU A 274 -8.89 25.10 6.15
CA LEU A 274 -8.83 24.60 7.52
C LEU A 274 -7.84 25.41 8.35
N GLU A 275 -8.35 26.02 9.41
CA GLU A 275 -7.59 26.81 10.36
C GLU A 275 -7.68 26.21 11.77
N VAL A 276 -6.65 26.46 12.57
CA VAL A 276 -6.71 26.17 14.00
C VAL A 276 -7.42 27.35 14.68
N PRO A 277 -8.49 27.11 15.45
CA PRO A 277 -9.20 28.19 16.13
C PRO A 277 -8.28 29.05 17.01
N GLU A 278 -8.54 30.36 17.07
CA GLU A 278 -7.75 31.28 17.92
C GLU A 278 -7.79 30.85 19.39
N GLU A 279 -8.96 30.41 19.86
CA GLU A 279 -9.11 29.77 21.17
C GLU A 279 -9.01 28.26 21.00
N ALA A 280 -7.87 27.70 21.40
CA ALA A 280 -7.63 26.27 21.27
C ALA A 280 -8.72 25.48 22.02
N PRO A 281 -9.46 24.58 21.34
CA PRO A 281 -10.52 23.81 21.97
C PRO A 281 -9.94 22.93 23.07
N GLU A 282 -10.74 22.68 24.11
CA GLU A 282 -10.36 21.71 25.13
C GLU A 282 -10.11 20.34 24.47
N PRO A 283 -8.97 19.69 24.77
CA PRO A 283 -8.66 18.40 24.18
C PRO A 283 -9.68 17.37 24.63
N LYS A 284 -10.33 16.72 23.67
CA LYS A 284 -11.24 15.61 23.95
C LYS A 284 -10.51 14.48 24.66
N THR A 285 -11.11 13.97 25.72
CA THR A 285 -10.63 12.81 26.45
C THR A 285 -10.70 11.55 25.60
N ALA A 286 -9.92 10.53 25.94
CA ALA A 286 -10.03 9.22 25.28
C ALA A 286 -11.43 8.60 25.44
N ALA A 287 -12.15 8.92 26.52
CA ALA A 287 -13.53 8.50 26.74
C ALA A 287 -14.48 9.11 25.69
N GLU A 288 -14.38 10.42 25.45
CA GLU A 288 -15.17 11.11 24.42
C GLU A 288 -14.80 10.65 23.02
N LEU A 289 -13.51 10.53 22.73
CA LEU A 289 -13.02 9.98 21.46
C LEU A 289 -13.33 8.49 21.29
N GLY A 290 -13.91 7.82 22.29
CA GLY A 290 -14.52 6.50 22.12
C GLY A 290 -15.79 6.52 21.27
N ASP A 291 -16.43 7.69 21.14
CA ASP A 291 -17.59 7.90 20.28
C ASP A 291 -17.12 8.30 18.86
N PRO A 292 -17.50 7.56 17.81
CA PRO A 292 -17.24 7.93 16.42
C PRO A 292 -17.69 9.34 16.06
N ALA A 293 -18.73 9.89 16.70
CA ALA A 293 -19.21 11.24 16.43
C ALA A 293 -18.17 12.34 16.74
N ASN A 294 -17.17 12.02 17.57
CA ASN A 294 -16.10 12.93 17.97
C ASN A 294 -14.89 12.90 17.04
N TRP A 295 -14.96 12.18 15.93
CA TRP A 295 -13.92 12.11 14.89
C TRP A 295 -14.45 12.65 13.57
N VAL A 296 -13.66 13.51 12.92
CA VAL A 296 -14.02 14.12 11.64
C VAL A 296 -12.91 13.94 10.61
N HIS A 297 -13.30 13.86 9.33
CA HIS A 297 -12.35 13.88 8.21
C HIS A 297 -11.87 15.31 7.97
N TYR A 298 -10.55 15.53 8.05
CA TYR A 298 -9.95 16.86 7.76
C TYR A 298 -9.26 16.92 6.37
N THR A 299 -9.43 15.89 5.57
CA THR A 299 -9.08 15.86 4.15
C THR A 299 -10.34 15.82 3.31
N LYS A 300 -10.28 16.40 2.12
CA LYS A 300 -11.42 16.42 1.18
C LYS A 300 -11.65 15.03 0.59
N GLU A 301 -12.91 14.59 0.57
CA GLU A 301 -13.29 13.33 -0.07
C GLU A 301 -13.13 13.43 -1.60
N ILE A 302 -12.70 12.35 -2.23
CA ILE A 302 -12.55 12.31 -3.70
C ILE A 302 -13.88 11.92 -4.33
N ASN A 303 -14.43 12.77 -5.20
CA ASN A 303 -15.59 12.47 -6.03
C ASN A 303 -15.36 11.22 -6.91
N GLU A 304 -16.35 10.32 -6.97
CA GLU A 304 -16.24 9.02 -7.64
C GLU A 304 -16.04 9.13 -9.16
N LYS A 305 -16.79 10.02 -9.81
CA LYS A 305 -16.86 10.18 -11.27
C LYS A 305 -15.62 10.88 -11.83
N TYR A 306 -15.22 11.97 -11.19
CA TYR A 306 -14.13 12.83 -11.69
C TYR A 306 -12.76 12.45 -11.15
N GLY A 307 -12.70 11.71 -10.03
CA GLY A 307 -11.43 11.35 -9.41
C GLY A 307 -10.71 12.56 -8.78
N ARG A 308 -11.49 13.57 -8.37
CA ARG A 308 -10.99 14.83 -7.82
C ARG A 308 -11.56 15.15 -6.45
N SER A 309 -10.86 15.99 -5.69
CA SER A 309 -11.33 16.53 -4.40
C SER A 309 -11.76 18.01 -4.47
N THR A 310 -11.54 18.63 -5.62
CA THR A 310 -11.91 20.02 -5.94
C THR A 310 -12.75 20.03 -7.22
N PRO A 311 -13.63 21.04 -7.38
CA PRO A 311 -14.42 21.19 -8.59
C PRO A 311 -13.57 21.21 -9.86
N MET A 312 -14.11 20.69 -10.94
CA MET A 312 -13.56 20.82 -12.27
C MET A 312 -13.57 22.29 -12.70
N PRO A 313 -12.56 22.75 -13.45
CA PRO A 313 -12.61 24.04 -14.11
C PRO A 313 -13.89 24.19 -14.95
N PRO A 314 -14.47 25.40 -15.10
CA PRO A 314 -15.67 25.62 -15.90
C PRO A 314 -15.55 25.02 -17.31
N ASN A 315 -16.61 24.33 -17.76
CA ASN A 315 -16.68 23.77 -19.10
C ASN A 315 -17.51 24.70 -19.98
N THR A 316 -16.97 25.17 -21.10
CA THR A 316 -17.71 26.02 -22.04
C THR A 316 -18.11 25.21 -23.27
N ASN A 317 -19.38 25.29 -23.69
CA ASN A 317 -19.82 24.72 -24.96
C ASN A 317 -19.34 25.56 -26.16
N ASP A 318 -19.63 25.11 -27.39
CA ASP A 318 -19.26 25.81 -28.63
C ASP A 318 -19.88 27.22 -28.73
N ASP A 319 -20.96 27.47 -27.98
CA ASP A 319 -21.66 28.77 -27.89
C ASP A 319 -21.08 29.69 -26.80
N GLY A 320 -20.05 29.25 -26.07
CA GLY A 320 -19.38 30.02 -25.01
C GLY A 320 -20.14 30.08 -23.68
N GLU A 321 -21.20 29.28 -23.51
CA GLU A 321 -21.95 29.16 -22.26
C GLU A 321 -21.31 28.12 -21.34
N GLU A 322 -21.25 28.44 -20.04
CA GLU A 322 -20.77 27.51 -19.02
C GLU A 322 -21.78 26.38 -18.78
N VAL A 323 -21.35 25.14 -19.02
CA VAL A 323 -22.12 23.93 -18.79
C VAL A 323 -21.66 23.30 -17.46
N PRO A 324 -22.56 23.15 -16.48
CA PRO A 324 -22.24 22.49 -15.21
C PRO A 324 -21.79 21.04 -15.42
N TRP A 325 -20.80 20.60 -14.63
CA TRP A 325 -20.36 19.21 -14.64
C TRP A 325 -21.39 18.31 -13.94
N GLU A 326 -21.97 17.36 -14.66
CA GLU A 326 -22.94 16.42 -14.09
C GLU A 326 -22.31 15.46 -13.07
N GLY A 327 -22.89 15.34 -11.87
CA GLY A 327 -22.43 14.38 -10.85
C GLY A 327 -21.17 14.82 -10.09
N GLU A 328 -20.92 16.12 -10.07
CA GLU A 328 -19.92 16.76 -9.23
C GLU A 328 -20.49 17.02 -7.82
N GLU A 329 -20.57 15.96 -7.03
CA GLU A 329 -20.95 16.02 -5.61
C GLU A 329 -19.71 15.84 -4.74
N PHE A 330 -19.56 16.69 -3.73
CA PHE A 330 -18.50 16.62 -2.73
C PHE A 330 -19.12 16.51 -1.33
N ALA A 331 -18.46 15.74 -0.47
CA ALA A 331 -18.82 15.71 0.94
C ALA A 331 -18.40 17.01 1.63
N ASP A 332 -19.17 17.41 2.64
CA ASP A 332 -18.80 18.52 3.51
C ASP A 332 -17.45 18.24 4.19
N GLN A 333 -16.63 19.29 4.30
CA GLN A 333 -15.40 19.20 5.08
C GLN A 333 -15.72 19.04 6.57
N LEU A 334 -14.84 18.36 7.31
CA LEU A 334 -15.05 18.08 8.74
C LEU A 334 -16.30 17.23 9.02
N ARG A 335 -16.76 16.43 8.04
CA ARG A 335 -17.82 15.44 8.24
C ARG A 335 -17.43 14.41 9.29
N SER A 336 -18.37 14.08 10.16
CA SER A 336 -18.22 13.06 11.19
C SER A 336 -18.10 11.66 10.59
N ILE A 337 -17.22 10.81 11.14
CA ILE A 337 -17.14 9.39 10.73
C ILE A 337 -18.39 8.59 11.15
N ALA A 338 -19.22 9.13 12.04
CA ALA A 338 -20.51 8.52 12.39
C ALA A 338 -21.51 8.56 11.21
N GLU A 339 -21.31 9.47 10.27
CA GLU A 339 -22.11 9.61 9.05
C GLU A 339 -21.58 8.73 7.90
N ASP A 340 -20.37 8.18 8.04
CA ASP A 340 -19.84 7.21 7.09
C ASP A 340 -20.69 5.93 7.09
N LYS A 341 -20.56 5.13 6.02
CA LYS A 341 -21.27 3.86 5.90
C LYS A 341 -21.10 3.01 7.18
N PRO A 342 -22.18 2.47 7.77
CA PRO A 342 -22.09 1.66 8.98
C PRO A 342 -21.06 0.52 8.86
N GLY A 343 -20.24 0.35 9.91
CA GLY A 343 -19.17 -0.64 9.92
C GLY A 343 -17.92 -0.24 9.11
N SER A 344 -17.76 1.04 8.76
CA SER A 344 -16.52 1.55 8.14
C SER A 344 -15.39 1.76 9.14
N TRP A 345 -15.73 1.91 10.43
CA TRP A 345 -14.80 2.27 11.49
C TRP A 345 -15.00 1.40 12.72
N ARG A 346 -13.90 1.13 13.43
CA ARG A 346 -13.90 0.58 14.79
C ARG A 346 -13.08 1.51 15.67
N VAL A 347 -13.67 1.98 16.77
CA VAL A 347 -13.01 2.86 17.72
C VAL A 347 -12.78 2.11 19.02
N ASP A 348 -11.53 2.13 19.50
CA ASP A 348 -11.09 1.48 20.73
C ASP A 348 -10.51 2.51 21.69
N ARG A 349 -10.67 2.27 22.99
CA ARG A 349 -9.97 3.01 24.06
C ARG A 349 -8.88 2.12 24.65
N LEU A 350 -7.67 2.63 24.72
CA LEU A 350 -6.48 1.89 25.13
C LEU A 350 -5.70 2.66 26.20
N PRO A 351 -5.13 1.98 27.21
CA PRO A 351 -5.38 0.57 27.54
C PRO A 351 -6.85 0.34 27.94
N SER A 352 -7.40 -0.83 27.60
CA SER A 352 -8.79 -1.19 27.95
C SER A 352 -8.88 -1.53 29.44
N THR A 353 -8.86 -0.49 30.26
CA THR A 353 -8.93 -0.60 31.73
C THR A 353 -10.34 -0.31 32.23
N THR A 354 -10.68 -0.85 33.40
CA THR A 354 -12.02 -0.68 33.99
C THR A 354 -12.27 0.72 34.55
N SER A 355 -11.20 1.48 34.84
CA SER A 355 -11.25 2.85 35.37
C SER A 355 -10.31 3.72 34.56
N ALA A 356 -10.66 4.99 34.36
CA ALA A 356 -9.86 5.95 33.62
C ALA A 356 -8.39 5.93 34.08
N ALA A 357 -7.48 5.56 33.19
CA ALA A 357 -6.04 5.58 33.41
C ALA A 357 -5.41 6.88 32.88
N VAL A 358 -4.32 7.32 33.51
CA VAL A 358 -3.52 8.42 32.99
C VAL A 358 -2.86 7.98 31.69
N GLY A 359 -2.98 8.80 30.64
CA GLY A 359 -2.41 8.49 29.33
C GLY A 359 -3.27 7.56 28.48
N GLU A 360 -4.56 7.40 28.81
CA GLU A 360 -5.50 6.76 27.89
C GLU A 360 -5.53 7.45 26.53
N MET A 361 -5.71 6.65 25.49
CA MET A 361 -5.78 7.09 24.11
C MET A 361 -6.91 6.39 23.38
N ALA A 362 -7.49 7.09 22.42
CA ALA A 362 -8.50 6.56 21.53
C ALA A 362 -7.87 6.22 20.18
N VAL A 363 -8.25 5.06 19.63
CA VAL A 363 -7.72 4.54 18.38
C VAL A 363 -8.88 4.22 17.45
N ALA A 364 -9.03 4.99 16.37
CA ALA A 364 -9.99 4.74 15.30
C ALA A 364 -9.30 3.94 14.17
N ARG A 365 -9.86 2.78 13.82
CA ARG A 365 -9.33 1.88 12.78
C ARG A 365 -10.30 1.82 11.62
N SER A 366 -9.79 2.01 10.41
CA SER A 366 -10.59 1.86 9.21
C SER A 366 -10.79 0.38 8.87
N LEU A 367 -12.05 -0.01 8.67
CA LEU A 367 -12.45 -1.31 8.17
C LEU A 367 -12.57 -1.32 6.64
N THR A 368 -12.68 -0.14 6.01
CA THR A 368 -12.66 0.00 4.55
C THR A 368 -11.25 0.01 3.98
N TRP A 369 -10.28 0.54 4.73
CA TRP A 369 -8.86 0.51 4.40
C TRP A 369 -8.08 -0.16 5.53
N PRO A 370 -8.01 -1.50 5.53
CA PRO A 370 -7.28 -2.24 6.55
C PRO A 370 -5.82 -1.76 6.60
N GLY A 371 -5.39 -1.39 7.81
CA GLY A 371 -4.08 -0.80 8.06
C GLY A 371 -4.10 0.70 8.38
N ALA A 372 -5.18 1.42 8.07
CA ALA A 372 -5.32 2.83 8.44
C ALA A 372 -5.76 2.97 9.90
N VAL A 373 -5.01 3.76 10.67
CA VAL A 373 -5.27 4.02 12.08
C VAL A 373 -5.09 5.49 12.41
N SER A 374 -6.05 6.05 13.13
CA SER A 374 -6.01 7.39 13.72
C SER A 374 -5.97 7.27 15.24
N ILE A 375 -5.09 8.02 15.89
CA ILE A 375 -4.84 7.98 17.34
C ILE A 375 -5.08 9.36 17.91
N GLY A 376 -5.80 9.45 19.03
CA GLY A 376 -6.05 10.70 19.75
C GLY A 376 -5.61 10.55 21.20
N VAL A 377 -4.72 11.44 21.64
CA VAL A 377 -4.15 11.43 23.00
C VAL A 377 -3.87 12.86 23.47
N GLY A 378 -4.66 13.31 24.44
CA GLY A 378 -4.60 14.68 24.94
C GLY A 378 -4.75 15.70 23.80
N LYS A 379 -3.73 16.56 23.62
CA LYS A 379 -3.72 17.60 22.57
C LYS A 379 -3.17 17.13 21.22
N LYS A 380 -2.66 15.89 21.13
CA LYS A 380 -2.06 15.34 19.92
C LYS A 380 -3.02 14.36 19.26
N PHE A 381 -3.00 14.33 17.94
CA PHE A 381 -3.59 13.25 17.15
C PHE A 381 -2.61 12.84 16.06
N LEU A 382 -2.63 11.56 15.69
CA LEU A 382 -1.75 10.98 14.71
C LEU A 382 -2.57 10.14 13.72
N ASN A 383 -2.09 10.05 12.48
CA ASN A 383 -2.66 9.22 11.45
C ASN A 383 -1.53 8.43 10.80
N VAL A 384 -1.68 7.12 10.70
CA VAL A 384 -0.69 6.23 10.10
C VAL A 384 -1.36 5.13 9.30
N TYR A 385 -0.74 4.76 8.18
CA TYR A 385 -1.18 3.63 7.37
C TYR A 385 -0.09 2.54 7.31
N VAL A 386 -0.40 1.32 7.75
CA VAL A 386 0.46 0.15 7.51
C VAL A 386 -0.35 -0.98 6.92
N GLY A 387 -0.13 -1.27 5.64
CA GLY A 387 -0.88 -2.33 4.95
C GLY A 387 -0.64 -2.41 3.45
N TYR A 388 -1.42 -3.25 2.79
CA TYR A 388 -1.24 -3.59 1.37
C TYR A 388 -1.77 -2.54 0.37
N GLY A 389 -2.34 -1.44 0.85
CA GLY A 389 -2.93 -0.40 0.01
C GLY A 389 -4.14 -0.89 -0.79
N VAL A 390 -4.89 -1.88 -0.29
CA VAL A 390 -6.08 -2.43 -0.96
C VAL A 390 -7.33 -2.14 -0.14
N LYS A 391 -8.30 -1.47 -0.77
CA LYS A 391 -9.62 -1.21 -0.16
C LYS A 391 -10.35 -2.54 0.07
N ALA A 392 -10.83 -2.76 1.29
CA ALA A 392 -11.66 -3.91 1.64
C ALA A 392 -13.03 -3.79 0.97
N LYS A 393 -13.49 -4.92 0.43
CA LYS A 393 -14.83 -5.10 -0.13
C LYS A 393 -15.48 -6.28 0.57
N LEU A 394 -16.00 -6.05 1.77
CA LEU A 394 -16.65 -7.10 2.55
C LEU A 394 -17.99 -7.46 1.90
N GLY A 395 -18.20 -8.72 1.57
CA GLY A 395 -19.45 -9.22 0.99
C GLY A 395 -19.71 -8.81 -0.46
N ILE A 396 -18.72 -8.27 -1.18
CA ILE A 396 -18.82 -7.92 -2.60
C ILE A 396 -17.72 -8.64 -3.36
N ASP A 397 -18.10 -9.49 -4.31
CA ASP A 397 -17.15 -10.16 -5.18
C ASP A 397 -16.41 -9.15 -6.06
N HIS A 398 -15.09 -9.31 -6.18
CA HIS A 398 -14.31 -8.47 -7.07
C HIS A 398 -14.57 -8.87 -8.51
N GLN A 399 -15.36 -8.07 -9.22
CA GLN A 399 -15.56 -8.21 -10.66
C GLN A 399 -14.54 -7.35 -11.41
N VAL A 400 -13.81 -7.97 -12.34
CA VAL A 400 -12.96 -7.25 -13.30
C VAL A 400 -13.88 -6.45 -14.23
N GLN A 401 -13.48 -5.22 -14.58
CA GLN A 401 -14.28 -4.42 -15.50
C GLN A 401 -14.47 -5.15 -16.83
N LEU A 402 -15.70 -5.14 -17.33
CA LEU A 402 -16.03 -5.67 -18.64
C LEU A 402 -15.40 -4.78 -19.72
N PRO A 403 -15.08 -5.35 -20.90
CA PRO A 403 -14.67 -4.56 -22.05
C PRO A 403 -15.67 -3.43 -22.34
N ARG A 404 -15.16 -2.30 -22.83
CA ARG A 404 -16.02 -1.21 -23.29
C ARG A 404 -16.99 -1.72 -24.34
N LYS A 405 -18.23 -1.22 -24.31
CA LYS A 405 -19.21 -1.50 -25.35
C LYS A 405 -18.61 -1.14 -26.71
N LEU A 406 -18.87 -1.98 -27.72
CA LEU A 406 -18.52 -1.68 -29.10
C LEU A 406 -19.18 -0.35 -29.48
N ALA A 407 -18.40 0.53 -30.10
CA ALA A 407 -18.95 1.75 -30.68
C ALA A 407 -19.99 1.34 -31.74
N VAL A 408 -21.12 2.04 -31.75
CA VAL A 408 -22.14 1.83 -32.77
C VAL A 408 -21.60 2.46 -34.06
N ASP A 409 -21.64 1.70 -35.16
CA ASP A 409 -21.21 2.20 -36.47
C ASP A 409 -22.09 3.38 -36.91
N PHE A 410 -21.52 4.20 -37.79
CA PHE A 410 -22.18 5.40 -38.32
C PHE A 410 -23.59 5.08 -38.86
N GLY A 411 -24.57 5.83 -38.37
CA GLY A 411 -25.94 5.79 -38.86
C GLY A 411 -26.80 4.65 -38.31
N LEU A 412 -26.38 3.88 -37.29
CA LEU A 412 -27.25 2.90 -36.65
C LEU A 412 -27.91 3.48 -35.39
N SER A 413 -29.25 3.45 -35.32
CA SER A 413 -30.01 3.74 -34.09
C SER A 413 -30.70 2.49 -33.54
N THR A 414 -30.64 2.32 -32.22
CA THR A 414 -31.36 1.28 -31.47
C THR A 414 -32.68 1.79 -30.88
N GLU A 415 -33.16 2.97 -31.26
CA GLU A 415 -34.45 3.49 -30.79
C GLU A 415 -35.64 2.73 -31.42
N GLY A 416 -36.19 1.81 -30.63
CA GLY A 416 -37.45 1.10 -30.91
C GLY A 416 -37.41 -0.34 -30.42
N ASP A 417 -38.55 -0.82 -29.91
CA ASP A 417 -38.77 -2.17 -29.33
C ASP A 417 -38.80 -3.29 -30.39
N THR A 418 -37.99 -3.16 -31.43
CA THR A 418 -37.93 -4.09 -32.57
C THR A 418 -36.48 -4.45 -32.84
N ASN A 419 -36.19 -5.73 -33.02
CA ASN A 419 -34.90 -6.29 -33.46
C ASN A 419 -34.49 -5.84 -34.90
N LEU A 420 -34.79 -4.61 -35.29
CA LEU A 420 -34.56 -4.03 -36.61
C LEU A 420 -33.57 -2.87 -36.47
N LEU A 421 -32.38 -3.04 -37.04
CA LEU A 421 -31.38 -1.99 -37.19
C LEU A 421 -31.96 -0.89 -38.11
N LYS A 422 -32.10 0.33 -37.61
CA LYS A 422 -32.48 1.49 -38.42
C LYS A 422 -31.24 2.26 -38.84
N PHE A 423 -31.08 2.46 -40.15
CA PHE A 423 -30.09 3.37 -40.71
C PHE A 423 -30.64 4.80 -40.71
N THR A 424 -30.12 5.69 -39.88
CA THR A 424 -30.63 7.07 -39.73
C THR A 424 -29.93 8.09 -40.62
N ASN A 425 -28.71 7.80 -41.08
CA ASN A 425 -27.82 8.79 -41.70
C ASN A 425 -27.29 8.38 -43.09
N LEU A 426 -27.87 7.36 -43.72
CA LEU A 426 -27.62 7.05 -45.13
C LEU A 426 -28.59 7.85 -46.00
N ALA A 427 -28.11 8.93 -46.60
CA ALA A 427 -28.83 9.62 -47.66
C ALA A 427 -28.36 9.06 -49.01
N GLU A 428 -29.24 8.35 -49.70
CA GLU A 428 -29.02 7.96 -51.10
C GLU A 428 -28.92 9.23 -51.95
N GLN A 429 -27.92 9.32 -52.82
CA GLN A 429 -27.86 10.43 -53.77
C GLN A 429 -29.08 10.33 -54.70
N PRO A 430 -29.72 11.46 -55.05
CA PRO A 430 -30.82 11.43 -56.01
C PRO A 430 -30.33 10.84 -57.34
N ASP A 431 -31.06 9.87 -57.87
CA ASP A 431 -30.77 9.26 -59.16
C ASP A 431 -30.71 10.34 -60.26
N VAL A 432 -29.56 10.49 -60.91
CA VAL A 432 -29.40 11.41 -62.03
C VAL A 432 -29.76 10.66 -63.31
N LEU A 433 -31.03 10.73 -63.71
CA LEU A 433 -31.49 10.24 -65.01
C LEU A 433 -31.17 11.30 -66.08
N VAL A 434 -30.02 11.19 -66.73
CA VAL A 434 -29.72 11.96 -67.95
C VAL A 434 -30.22 11.16 -69.15
N ASP A 435 -31.24 11.67 -69.84
CA ASP A 435 -31.62 11.12 -71.15
C ASP A 435 -30.44 11.34 -72.12
N PRO A 436 -29.96 10.30 -72.81
CA PRO A 436 -28.88 10.46 -73.77
C PRO A 436 -29.35 11.44 -74.86
N SER A 437 -28.65 12.56 -75.00
CA SER A 437 -28.94 13.53 -76.06
C SER A 437 -28.78 12.83 -77.41
N PRO A 438 -29.77 12.92 -78.32
CA PRO A 438 -29.67 12.28 -79.62
C PRO A 438 -28.46 12.85 -80.38
N PRO A 439 -27.70 12.01 -81.12
CA PRO A 439 -26.53 12.47 -81.85
C PRO A 439 -26.94 13.58 -82.83
N GLU A 440 -26.17 14.68 -82.85
CA GLU A 440 -26.37 15.78 -83.79
C GLU A 440 -26.38 15.22 -85.22
N ALA A 441 -27.41 15.59 -85.98
CA ALA A 441 -27.53 15.21 -87.37
C ALA A 441 -26.33 15.79 -88.14
N GLU A 442 -25.45 14.92 -88.62
CA GLU A 442 -24.42 15.28 -89.59
C GLU A 442 -25.12 15.91 -90.80
N THR A 443 -24.93 17.21 -90.99
CA THR A 443 -25.23 17.88 -92.25
C THR A 443 -24.27 17.33 -93.30
N GLU A 444 -24.77 16.45 -94.17
CA GLU A 444 -24.12 16.07 -95.42
C GLU A 444 -23.94 17.31 -96.32
N GLU A 445 -22.70 17.54 -96.79
CA GLU A 445 -22.41 18.39 -97.96
C GLU A 445 -22.63 17.64 -99.28
#